data_AF-A0A803P8E4-F1
#
_entry.id   AF-A0A803P8E4-F1
#
_cell.length_a   1.000
_cell.length_b   1.000
_cell.length_c   1.000
_cell.angle_alpha   90.00
_cell.angle_beta   90.00
_cell.angle_gamma   90.00
#
_symmetry.space_group_name_H-M   'P 1'
#
loop_
_entity.id
_entity.type
_entity.pdbx_description
1 polymer ?
#
loop_
_entity_poly.entity_id
_entity_poly.type
_entity_poly.pdbx_seq_one_letter_code
_entity_poly.pdbx_strand_id
1 'polypeptide(L)' 'MNPIESPPSMHPCKKICDITGYEAPYSDPRTNLRYANAEVFKLIRSLPNEYVQRYLAQRNAAVVLK' A
#
# COMPACT_ATOMS: atom_id res chain seq x y z
N MET A 1 -29.70 19.96 4.92
CA MET A 1 -29.71 18.50 4.65
C MET A 1 -28.34 17.98 5.02
N ASN A 2 -28.25 17.15 6.05
CA ASN A 2 -26.98 16.50 6.41
C ASN A 2 -26.79 15.27 5.50
N PRO A 3 -25.56 14.96 5.05
CA PRO A 3 -25.31 13.77 4.25
C PRO A 3 -25.65 12.51 5.07
N ILE A 4 -26.33 11.56 4.44
CA ILE A 4 -26.53 10.21 5.00
C ILE A 4 -25.26 9.43 4.63
N GLU A 5 -24.42 9.13 5.61
CA GLU A 5 -23.20 8.35 5.39
C GLU A 5 -23.52 6.86 5.23
N SER A 6 -22.94 6.24 4.21
CA SER A 6 -23.01 4.78 4.03
C SER A 6 -22.20 4.07 5.12
N PRO A 7 -22.69 2.93 5.64
CA PRO A 7 -21.94 2.14 6.62
C PRO A 7 -20.64 1.59 6.01
N PRO A 8 -19.56 1.44 6.81
CA PRO A 8 -18.30 0.86 6.35
C PRO A 8 -18.45 -0.63 6.02
N SER A 9 -17.58 -1.15 5.15
CA SER A 9 -17.54 -2.59 4.85
C SER A 9 -17.15 -3.40 6.08
N MET A 10 -17.89 -4.48 6.35
CA MET A 10 -17.55 -5.48 7.38
C MET A 10 -16.62 -6.59 6.87
N HIS A 11 -16.36 -6.65 5.56
CA HIS A 11 -15.52 -7.69 4.97
C HIS A 11 -14.03 -7.34 5.10
N PRO A 12 -13.16 -8.30 5.44
CA PRO A 12 -11.73 -8.08 5.44
C PRO A 12 -11.24 -7.58 4.08
N CYS A 13 -10.55 -6.44 4.07
CA CYS A 13 -9.93 -5.94 2.86
C CYS A 13 -8.79 -6.85 2.41
N LYS A 14 -8.82 -7.29 1.15
CA LYS A 14 -7.68 -8.01 0.55
C LYS A 14 -6.44 -7.12 0.55
N LYS A 15 -5.29 -7.70 0.88
CA LYS A 15 -4.00 -7.00 0.78
C LYS A 15 -3.51 -7.13 -0.65
N ILE A 16 -3.35 -5.99 -1.32
CA ILE A 16 -2.89 -5.91 -2.70
C ILE A 16 -1.45 -5.40 -2.73
N CYS A 17 -0.65 -5.96 -3.63
CA CYS A 17 0.72 -5.58 -3.94
C CYS A 17 0.72 -4.16 -4.50
N ASP A 18 1.51 -3.28 -3.88
CA ASP A 18 1.53 -1.86 -4.24
C ASP A 18 2.14 -1.62 -5.64
N ILE A 19 2.88 -2.60 -6.18
CA ILE A 19 3.53 -2.51 -7.50
C ILE A 19 2.75 -3.25 -8.59
N THR A 20 2.29 -4.49 -8.34
CA THR A 20 1.73 -5.36 -9.39
C THR A 20 0.22 -5.50 -9.37
N GLY A 21 -0.46 -5.09 -8.29
CA GLY A 21 -1.91 -5.26 -8.14
C GLY A 21 -2.38 -6.69 -7.81
N TYR A 22 -1.46 -7.66 -7.68
CA TYR A 22 -1.79 -9.02 -7.21
C TYR A 22 -1.95 -9.09 -5.70
N GLU A 23 -2.50 -10.20 -5.19
CA GLU A 23 -2.57 -10.43 -3.75
C GLU A 23 -1.17 -10.44 -3.12
N ALA A 24 -1.02 -9.68 -2.03
CA ALA A 24 0.23 -9.50 -1.32
C ALA A 24 0.14 -10.08 0.09
N PRO A 25 0.70 -11.28 0.32
CA PRO A 25 0.76 -11.85 1.65
C PRO A 25 1.82 -11.19 2.53
N TYR A 26 2.75 -10.41 1.95
CA TYR A 26 3.90 -9.84 2.65
C TYR A 26 3.92 -8.31 2.64
N SER A 27 4.55 -7.73 3.67
CA SER A 27 4.84 -6.30 3.79
C SER A 27 6.30 -6.09 4.17
N ASP A 28 6.93 -5.11 3.56
CA ASP A 28 8.32 -4.77 3.83
C ASP A 28 8.46 -3.78 5.01
N PRO A 29 9.09 -4.12 6.15
CA PRO A 29 9.07 -3.26 7.34
C PRO A 29 9.83 -1.94 7.20
N ARG A 30 10.76 -1.82 6.24
CA ARG A 30 11.48 -0.54 6.00
C ARG A 30 10.65 0.47 5.21
N THR A 31 9.89 -0.01 4.23
CA THR A 31 9.18 0.84 3.27
C THR A 31 7.67 0.85 3.47
N ASN A 32 7.14 -0.11 4.24
CA ASN A 32 5.72 -0.42 4.39
C ASN A 32 5.02 -0.82 3.08
N LEU A 33 5.76 -1.09 2.00
CA LEU A 33 5.17 -1.57 0.75
C LEU A 33 4.77 -3.05 0.86
N ARG A 34 3.61 -3.37 0.30
CA ARG A 34 3.07 -4.73 0.20
C ARG A 34 3.57 -5.39 -1.07
N TYR A 35 3.98 -6.66 -0.99
CA TYR A 35 4.54 -7.38 -2.14
C TYR A 35 4.04 -8.84 -2.24
N ALA A 36 4.01 -9.33 -3.47
CA ALA A 36 3.51 -10.68 -3.80
C ALA A 36 4.61 -11.76 -3.75
N ASN A 37 5.84 -11.43 -4.14
CA ASN A 37 6.93 -12.42 -4.28
C ASN A 37 8.33 -11.80 -4.12
N ALA A 38 9.36 -12.66 -4.15
CA ALA A 38 10.75 -12.28 -3.92
C ALA A 38 11.31 -11.29 -4.96
N GLU A 39 10.87 -11.36 -6.21
CA GLU A 39 11.32 -10.43 -7.25
C GLU A 39 10.82 -9.01 -6.99
N VAL A 40 9.56 -8.86 -6.59
CA VAL A 40 9.00 -7.57 -6.18
C VAL A 40 9.71 -7.04 -4.93
N PHE A 41 10.07 -7.91 -3.98
CA PHE A 41 10.84 -7.51 -2.81
C PHE A 41 12.21 -6.91 -3.16
N LYS A 42 12.95 -7.55 -4.09
CA LYS A 42 14.23 -7.02 -4.59
C LYS A 42 14.04 -5.64 -5.22
N LEU A 43 13.00 -5.47 -6.05
CA LEU A 43 12.66 -4.19 -6.66
C LEU A 43 12.36 -3.12 -5.59
N ILE A 44 11.53 -3.43 -4.60
CA ILE A 44 11.21 -2.51 -3.49
C ILE A 44 12.50 -2.01 -2.81
N ARG A 45 13.48 -2.90 -2.61
CA ARG A 45 14.74 -2.59 -1.93
C ARG A 45 15.68 -1.71 -2.74
N SER A 46 15.49 -1.60 -4.06
CA SER A 46 16.22 -0.67 -4.91
C SER A 46 15.49 0.65 -5.15
N LEU A 47 14.24 0.81 -4.70
CA LEU A 47 13.47 2.02 -4.96
C LEU A 47 13.98 3.23 -4.16
N PRO A 48 14.03 4.43 -4.77
CA PRO A 48 14.20 5.68 -4.04
C PRO A 48 13.00 5.95 -3.12
N ASN A 49 13.22 6.68 -2.03
CA ASN A 49 12.15 7.00 -1.08
C ASN A 49 10.98 7.76 -1.72
N GLU A 50 11.22 8.60 -2.73
CA GLU A 50 10.17 9.29 -3.48
C GLU A 50 9.17 8.32 -4.11
N TYR A 51 9.66 7.25 -4.73
CA TYR A 51 8.80 6.22 -5.33
C TYR A 51 8.05 5.44 -4.25
N VAL A 52 8.70 5.13 -3.13
CA VAL A 52 8.04 4.50 -1.98
C VAL A 52 6.85 5.34 -1.51
N GLN A 53 7.03 6.66 -1.33
CA GLN A 53 5.94 7.55 -0.92
C GLN A 53 4.83 7.63 -1.98
N ARG A 54 5.18 7.65 -3.28
CA ARG A 54 4.18 7.63 -4.36
C ARG A 54 3.32 6.36 -4.32
N TYR A 55 3.93 5.19 -4.17
CA TYR A 55 3.19 3.93 -4.05
C TYR A 55 2.33 3.88 -2.78
N LEU A 56 2.85 4.35 -1.64
CA LEU A 56 2.07 4.43 -0.40
C LEU A 56 0.88 5.41 -0.53
N ALA A 57 1.06 6.52 -1.24
CA ALA A 57 0.01 7.53 -1.45
C ALA A 57 -1.19 6.95 -2.21
N GLN A 58 -0.97 6.02 -3.14
CA GLN A 58 -2.05 5.38 -3.91
C GLN A 58 -3.06 4.64 -3.03
N ARG A 59 -2.64 4.18 -1.83
CA ARG A 59 -3.51 3.55 -0.84
C ARG A 59 -3.71 4.37 0.43
N ASN A 60 -3.50 5.69 0.36
CA ASN A 60 -3.63 6.63 1.47
C ASN A 60 -2.72 6.30 2.67
N ALA A 61 -1.49 5.85 2.42
CA ALA A 61 -0.53 5.44 3.45
C ALA A 61 0.81 6.21 3.41
N ALA A 62 0.93 7.22 2.56
CA ALA A 62 2.12 8.07 2.53
C ALA A 62 2.18 8.95 3.79
N VAL A 63 3.37 9.10 4.35
CA VAL A 63 3.60 9.96 5.52
C VAL A 63 4.23 11.26 5.03
N VAL A 64 3.47 12.35 5.08
CA VAL A 64 3.97 13.70 4.82
C VAL A 64 4.23 14.36 6.18
N LEU A 65 5.50 14.48 6.55
CA LEU A 65 5.89 15.29 7.70
C LEU A 65 5.69 16.77 7.33
N LYS A 66 4.98 17.51 8.18
CA LYS A 66 4.78 18.98 8.09
C LYS A 66 5.58 19.68 9.17
#